data_AF-A0A842HNC0-F1
#
_entry.id   AF-A0A842HNC0-F1
#
_cell.length_a   1.000
_cell.length_b   1.000
_cell.length_c   1.000
_cell.angle_alpha   90.00
_cell.angle_beta   90.00
_cell.angle_gamma   90.00
#
_symmetry.space_group_name_H-M   'P 1'
#
loop_
_entity.id
_entity.type
_entity.pdbx_description
1 polymer ?
#
loop_
_entity_poly.entity_id
_entity_poly.type
_entity_poly.pdbx_seq_one_letter_code
_entity_poly.pdbx_strand_id
1 'polypeptide(L)'
;MTTSYEDFVSALEYLVAIEPDPKAYDDDMDEYDRIMAPFEAEIDKAHATIRAYGQQIAPQGLEHMQDVLQRLLAQQKDQKSISIMRSKINWHWDGCGQWLG
;
A
#
# COMPACT_ATOMS: atom_id res chain seq x y z
N MET A 1 3.25 -8.62 17.75
CA MET A 1 2.32 -7.47 17.69
C MET A 1 1.42 -7.70 16.48
N THR A 2 0.10 -7.61 16.66
CA THR A 2 -0.87 -7.66 15.57
C THR A 2 -1.00 -6.28 14.94
N THR A 3 -0.90 -6.20 13.62
CA THR A 3 -1.15 -4.96 12.88
C THR A 3 -2.66 -4.75 12.79
N SER A 4 -3.15 -3.60 13.22
CA SER A 4 -4.58 -3.30 13.13
C SER A 4 -4.97 -2.91 11.70
N TYR A 5 -6.27 -2.97 11.39
CA TYR A 5 -6.78 -2.46 10.11
C TYR A 5 -6.53 -0.95 9.97
N GLU A 6 -6.61 -0.19 11.07
CA GLU A 6 -6.34 1.24 11.09
C GLU A 6 -4.86 1.56 10.79
N ASP A 7 -3.92 0.77 11.32
CA ASP A 7 -2.49 0.90 10.96
C ASP A 7 -2.25 0.63 9.47
N PHE A 8 -2.91 -0.40 8.93
CA PHE A 8 -2.85 -0.74 7.51
C PHE A 8 -3.38 0.38 6.62
N VAL A 9 -4.55 0.95 6.96
CA VAL A 9 -5.14 2.08 6.21
C VAL A 9 -4.24 3.31 6.32
N SER A 10 -3.77 3.65 7.52
CA SER A 10 -2.90 4.81 7.75
C SER A 10 -1.58 4.72 6.97
N ALA A 11 -0.99 3.52 6.87
CA ALA A 11 0.21 3.29 6.08
C ALA A 11 -0.03 3.55 4.58
N LEU A 12 -1.19 3.13 4.05
CA LEU A 12 -1.56 3.38 2.65
C LEU A 12 -1.86 4.85 2.38
N GLU A 13 -2.61 5.50 3.28
CA GLU A 13 -2.90 6.93 3.18
C GLU A 13 -1.63 7.76 3.23
N TYR A 14 -0.66 7.37 4.06
CA TYR A 14 0.65 8.00 4.09
C TYR A 14 1.35 7.93 2.72
N LEU A 15 1.43 6.74 2.12
CA LEU A 15 2.05 6.56 0.79
C LEU A 15 1.35 7.40 -0.29
N VAL A 16 0.01 7.50 -0.23
CA VAL A 16 -0.75 8.35 -1.15
C VAL A 16 -0.43 9.84 -0.94
N ALA A 17 -0.31 10.27 0.31
CA ALA A 17 -0.09 11.67 0.66
C ALA A 17 1.30 12.18 0.24
N ILE A 18 2.32 11.32 0.34
CA ILE A 18 3.69 11.69 -0.06
C ILE A 18 3.96 11.52 -1.56
N GLU A 19 3.10 10.79 -2.28
CA GLU A 19 3.27 10.59 -3.72
C GLU A 19 3.26 11.95 -4.45
N PRO A 20 4.36 12.32 -5.13
CA PRO A 20 4.46 13.62 -5.79
C PRO A 20 3.45 13.76 -6.93
N ASP A 21 3.08 15.01 -7.23
CA ASP A 21 2.36 15.30 -8.48
C ASP A 21 3.28 14.93 -9.66
N PRO A 22 2.81 14.20 -10.69
CA PRO A 22 3.58 13.94 -11.90
C PRO A 22 4.26 15.17 -12.50
N LYS A 23 3.63 16.35 -12.37
CA LYS A 23 4.19 17.62 -12.85
C LYS A 23 5.39 18.13 -12.04
N ALA A 24 5.60 17.61 -10.84
CA ALA A 24 6.69 18.02 -9.95
C ALA A 24 8.04 17.40 -10.34
N TYR A 25 8.04 16.36 -11.18
CA TYR A 25 9.26 15.69 -11.63
C TYR A 25 9.35 15.52 -13.16
N ASP A 26 8.34 15.95 -13.95
CA ASP A 26 8.36 15.93 -15.43
C ASP A 26 8.87 14.61 -16.05
N ASP A 27 8.43 13.48 -15.49
CA ASP A 27 8.88 12.11 -15.83
C ASP A 27 10.39 11.83 -15.60
N ASP A 28 11.11 12.71 -14.90
CA ASP A 28 12.47 12.50 -14.40
C ASP A 28 12.46 11.69 -13.09
N MET A 29 12.89 10.43 -13.20
CA MET A 29 12.98 9.51 -12.06
C MET A 29 14.06 9.91 -11.05
N ASP A 30 15.13 10.61 -11.46
CA ASP A 30 16.14 11.08 -10.52
C ASP A 30 15.58 12.23 -9.66
N GLU A 31 14.69 13.06 -10.22
CA GLU A 31 13.99 14.10 -9.47
C GLU A 31 12.93 13.49 -8.53
N TYR A 32 12.19 12.49 -9.00
CA TYR A 32 11.29 11.70 -8.15
C TYR A 32 12.03 11.12 -6.93
N ASP A 33 13.17 10.44 -7.15
CA ASP A 33 13.95 9.82 -6.08
C ASP A 33 14.45 10.86 -5.07
N ARG A 34 14.87 12.05 -5.52
CA ARG A 34 15.26 13.16 -4.62
C ARG A 34 14.09 13.68 -3.79
N ILE A 35 12.90 13.78 -4.37
CA ILE A 35 11.68 14.21 -3.66
C ILE A 35 11.30 13.17 -2.61
N MET A 36 11.48 11.88 -2.91
CA MET A 36 11.08 10.79 -2.04
C MET A 36 12.11 10.44 -0.96
N ALA A 37 13.40 10.70 -1.19
CA ALA A 37 14.49 10.36 -0.27
C ALA A 37 14.28 10.79 1.20
N PRO A 38 13.71 11.97 1.52
CA PRO A 38 13.45 12.37 2.90
C PRO A 38 12.45 11.48 3.65
N PHE A 39 11.66 10.66 2.93
CA PHE A 39 10.59 9.83 3.48
C PHE A 39 10.95 8.33 3.52
N GLU A 40 12.18 7.96 3.16
CA GLU A 40 12.59 6.55 2.96
C GLU A 40 12.27 5.66 4.17
N ALA A 41 12.60 6.11 5.38
CA ALA A 41 12.37 5.34 6.61
C ALA A 41 10.87 5.10 6.89
N GLU A 42 10.04 6.12 6.66
CA GLU A 42 8.60 6.04 6.82
C GLU A 42 7.94 5.19 5.71
N ILE A 43 8.46 5.26 4.48
CA ILE A 43 8.06 4.39 3.37
C ILE A 43 8.31 2.93 3.72
N ASP A 44 9.51 2.60 4.22
CA ASP A 44 9.86 1.24 4.64
C ASP A 44 8.95 0.74 5.76
N LYS A 45 8.66 1.61 6.74
CA LYS A 45 7.71 1.29 7.81
C LYS A 45 6.30 1.05 7.27
N ALA A 46 5.83 1.86 6.33
CA ALA A 46 4.53 1.69 5.69
C ALA A 46 4.45 0.36 4.93
N HIS A 47 5.47 0.04 4.11
CA HIS A 47 5.58 -1.22 3.40
C HIS A 47 5.57 -2.43 4.35
N ALA A 48 6.34 -2.38 5.44
CA ALA A 48 6.35 -3.43 6.45
C ALA A 48 4.98 -3.63 7.11
N THR A 49 4.28 -2.52 7.39
CA THR A 49 2.93 -2.54 7.98
C THR A 49 1.91 -3.18 7.03
N ILE A 50 1.94 -2.81 5.75
CA ILE A 50 1.06 -3.37 4.71
C ILE A 50 1.27 -4.88 4.58
N ARG A 51 2.53 -5.32 4.53
CA ARG A 51 2.88 -6.74 4.43
C ARG A 51 2.47 -7.51 5.68
N ALA A 52 2.73 -6.98 6.87
CA ALA A 52 2.36 -7.62 8.14
C ALA A 52 0.85 -7.84 8.25
N TYR A 53 0.04 -6.84 7.86
CA TYR A 53 -1.40 -6.99 7.83
C TYR A 53 -1.85 -8.06 6.81
N GLY A 54 -1.26 -8.06 5.61
CA GLY A 54 -1.50 -9.10 4.60
C GLY A 54 -1.21 -10.51 5.11
N GLN A 55 -0.08 -10.72 5.77
CA GLN A 55 0.29 -12.00 6.39
C GLN A 55 -0.67 -12.42 7.51
N GLN A 56 -1.19 -11.46 8.26
CA GLN A 56 -2.16 -11.71 9.33
C GLN A 56 -3.50 -12.20 8.78
N ILE A 57 -3.96 -11.66 7.65
CA ILE A 57 -5.24 -12.03 7.06
C ILE A 57 -5.14 -13.17 6.05
N ALA A 58 -3.95 -13.50 5.55
CA ALA A 58 -3.72 -14.56 4.57
C ALA A 58 -4.32 -15.94 4.95
N PRO A 59 -4.29 -16.40 6.22
CA PRO A 59 -4.95 -17.66 6.61
C PRO A 59 -6.47 -17.69 6.40
N GLN A 60 -7.12 -16.53 6.20
CA GLN A 60 -8.54 -16.43 5.89
C GLN A 60 -8.83 -16.67 4.39
N GLY A 61 -7.79 -16.81 3.56
CA GLY A 61 -7.89 -17.14 2.14
C GLY A 61 -7.91 -15.92 1.21
N LEU A 62 -7.66 -16.18 -0.08
CA LEU A 62 -7.57 -15.16 -1.12
C LEU A 62 -8.85 -14.33 -1.26
N GLU A 63 -10.02 -14.96 -1.16
CA GLU A 63 -11.31 -14.27 -1.25
C GLU A 63 -11.45 -13.20 -0.16
N HIS A 64 -11.06 -13.51 1.08
CA HIS A 64 -11.07 -12.54 2.17
C HIS A 64 -10.12 -11.37 1.91
N MET A 65 -8.91 -11.64 1.44
CA MET A 65 -7.95 -10.58 1.09
C MET A 65 -8.51 -9.68 -0.03
N GLN A 66 -9.12 -10.27 -1.06
CA GLN A 66 -9.76 -9.52 -2.14
C GLN A 66 -10.93 -8.68 -1.65
N ASP A 67 -11.78 -9.20 -0.75
CA ASP A 67 -12.87 -8.44 -0.13
C ASP A 67 -12.35 -7.23 0.68
N VAL A 68 -11.30 -7.41 1.49
CA VAL A 68 -10.67 -6.30 2.21
C VAL A 68 -10.16 -5.22 1.24
N LEU A 69 -9.48 -5.61 0.16
CA LEU A 69 -9.05 -4.68 -0.88
C LEU A 69 -10.24 -3.94 -1.50
N GLN A 70 -11.29 -4.65 -1.92
CA GLN A 70 -12.45 -4.01 -2.55
C GLN A 70 -13.17 -3.03 -1.62
N ARG A 71 -13.34 -3.41 -0.34
CA ARG A 71 -13.94 -2.52 0.68
C ARG A 71 -13.12 -1.27 0.90
N LEU A 72 -11.79 -1.38 0.93
CA LEU A 72 -10.91 -0.22 1.07
C LEU A 72 -11.03 0.71 -0.15
N LEU A 73 -10.97 0.15 -1.36
CA LEU A 73 -11.04 0.93 -2.60
C LEU A 73 -12.40 1.63 -2.77
N ALA A 74 -13.49 1.00 -2.32
CA ALA A 74 -14.83 1.59 -2.36
C ALA A 74 -14.98 2.83 -1.45
N GLN A 75 -14.08 3.03 -0.48
CA GLN A 75 -14.08 4.20 0.41
C GLN A 75 -13.32 5.40 -0.19
N GLN A 76 -12.53 5.18 -1.24
CA GLN A 76 -11.69 6.21 -1.84
C GLN A 76 -12.51 7.08 -2.81
N LYS A 77 -12.20 8.38 -2.84
CA LYS A 77 -12.94 9.38 -3.63
C LYS A 77 -12.28 9.75 -4.95
N ASP A 78 -10.99 9.46 -5.10
CA ASP A 78 -10.20 9.87 -6.25
C ASP A 78 -9.41 8.70 -6.85
N GLN A 79 -9.13 8.80 -8.16
CA GLN A 79 -8.47 7.74 -8.91
C GLN A 79 -6.98 7.58 -8.55
N LYS A 80 -6.31 8.64 -8.07
CA LYS A 80 -4.90 8.58 -7.66
C LYS A 80 -4.79 7.65 -6.44
N SER A 81 -5.58 7.89 -5.41
CA SER A 81 -5.63 7.06 -4.20
C SER A 81 -5.95 5.60 -4.54
N ILE A 82 -6.97 5.35 -5.37
CA ILE A 82 -7.34 3.99 -5.80
C ILE A 82 -6.16 3.27 -6.48
N SER A 83 -5.48 3.95 -7.41
CA SER A 83 -4.40 3.36 -8.19
C SER A 83 -3.18 3.02 -7.32
N ILE A 84 -2.75 3.98 -6.48
CA ILE A 84 -1.61 3.81 -5.57
C ILE A 84 -1.92 2.71 -4.55
N MET A 85 -3.06 2.78 -3.85
CA MET A 85 -3.41 1.81 -2.81
C MET A 85 -3.50 0.40 -3.39
N ARG A 86 -4.14 0.22 -4.55
CA ARG A 86 -4.22 -1.08 -5.23
C ARG A 86 -2.83 -1.62 -5.58
N SER A 87 -1.97 -0.77 -6.14
CA SER A 87 -0.60 -1.15 -6.53
C SER A 87 0.22 -1.60 -5.32
N LYS A 88 0.23 -0.81 -4.24
CA LYS A 88 0.98 -1.12 -3.02
C LYS A 88 0.47 -2.37 -2.33
N ILE A 89 -0.85 -2.55 -2.25
CA ILE A 89 -1.44 -3.79 -1.69
C ILE A 89 -1.03 -5.00 -2.52
N ASN A 90 -1.22 -4.96 -3.84
CA ASN A 90 -0.85 -6.09 -4.70
C ASN A 90 0.62 -6.45 -4.58
N TRP A 91 1.51 -5.45 -4.56
CA TRP A 91 2.95 -5.70 -4.42
C TRP A 91 3.31 -6.37 -3.09
N HIS A 92 2.71 -5.94 -1.98
CA HIS A 92 3.05 -6.48 -0.67
C HIS A 92 2.29 -7.74 -0.28
N TRP A 93 1.14 -7.99 -0.90
CA TRP A 93 0.31 -9.17 -0.66
C TRP A 93 0.57 -10.28 -1.67
N ASP A 94 1.26 -10.00 -2.77
CA ASP A 94 1.80 -11.06 -3.61
C ASP A 94 2.71 -11.97 -2.79
N GLY A 95 2.43 -13.28 -2.83
CA GLY A 95 3.12 -14.26 -1.99
C GLY A 95 2.78 -14.22 -0.50
N CYS A 96 1.77 -13.45 -0.06
CA CYS A 96 1.24 -13.56 1.31
C CYS A 96 0.38 -14.82 1.46
N GLY A 97 0.82 -15.72 2.33
CA GLY A 97 0.20 -17.03 2.53
C GLY A 97 0.83 -18.11 1.65
N GLN A 98 0.74 -19.37 2.11
CA GLN A 98 0.99 -20.48 1.19
C GLN A 98 -0.17 -20.47 0.20
N TRP A 99 0.13 -20.34 -1.08
CA TRP A 99 -0.85 -20.52 -2.16
C TRP A 99 -1.31 -21.99 -2.11
N LEU A 100 -2.27 -22.29 -1.24
CA LEU A 100 -3.03 -23.53 -1.31
C LEU A 100 -3.98 -23.34 -2.49
N GLY A 101 -3.48 -23.76 -3.66
CA GLY A 101 -4.25 -23.85 -4.90
C GLY A 101 -5.40 -24.84 -4.77
#